data_AF-A0A2R6CWG6-F1
#
_entry.id   AF-A0A2R6CWG6-F1
#
_cell.length_a   1.000
_cell.length_b   1.000
_cell.length_c   1.000
_cell.angle_alpha   90.00
_cell.angle_beta   90.00
_cell.angle_gamma   90.00
#
_symmetry.space_group_name_H-M   'P 1'
#
loop_
_entity.id
_entity.type
_entity.pdbx_description
1 polymer ?
#
loop_
_entity_poly.entity_id
_entity_poly.type
_entity_poly.pdbx_seq_one_letter_code
_entity_poly.pdbx_strand_id
1 'polypeptide(L)'
;MARHRHDAESGPVTTALWPGVALVASLWLGVGGLIPASAAVTAVLATLLVSVAARRATPNRRPRVLVAALVLSAGAVAAAALTTPLAGVPLPDIGILGRYTYLATEVLFGAITALLLARAGRETTRSVARTVAAVYPVAYLWDWYTLEVGVFAIPLRTGVEFVGIPLEEHLFMVVVPAFVLAVHETIVQRK
;
A
#
# COMPACT_ATOMS: atom_id res chain seq x y z
N MET A 1 22.51 12.06 42.63
CA MET A 1 21.88 10.72 42.80
C MET A 1 20.75 10.64 41.78
N ALA A 2 20.91 9.72 40.83
CA ALA A 2 20.22 9.64 39.55
C ALA A 2 18.72 9.33 39.64
N ARG A 3 17.94 9.85 38.68
CA ARG A 3 16.95 9.04 37.94
C ARG A 3 16.67 9.70 36.59
N HIS A 4 17.33 9.16 35.56
CA HIS A 4 16.93 9.25 34.17
C HIS A 4 15.43 8.90 34.05
N ARG A 5 14.59 9.87 33.69
CA ARG A 5 13.39 9.61 32.89
C ARG A 5 13.80 9.80 31.44
N HIS A 6 14.30 8.73 30.83
CA HIS A 6 14.11 8.58 29.41
C HIS A 6 12.63 8.26 29.24
N ASP A 7 11.85 9.30 28.96
CA ASP A 7 10.51 9.13 28.44
C ASP A 7 10.66 8.32 27.15
N ALA A 8 10.23 7.06 27.23
CA ALA A 8 10.08 6.20 26.09
C ALA A 8 8.92 6.73 25.24
N GLU A 9 9.17 7.80 24.49
CA GLU A 9 8.37 8.18 23.32
C GLU A 9 8.62 7.18 22.18
N SER A 10 8.51 5.88 22.44
CA SER A 10 8.27 4.91 21.37
C SER A 10 6.77 4.93 21.10
N GLY A 11 6.32 6.03 20.49
CA GLY A 11 4.93 6.27 20.13
C GLY A 11 4.32 5.13 19.29
N PRO A 12 2.99 5.15 19.09
CA PRO A 12 2.21 4.12 18.38
C PRO A 12 2.72 3.75 16.97
N VAL A 13 3.60 4.58 16.40
CA VAL A 13 4.26 4.41 15.10
C VAL A 13 5.08 3.13 15.00
N THR A 14 5.80 2.73 16.05
CA THR A 14 6.66 1.52 16.00
C THR A 14 5.86 0.23 15.91
N THR A 15 4.67 0.19 16.53
CA THR A 15 3.80 -0.99 16.51
C THR A 15 3.03 -1.18 15.20
N ALA A 16 2.85 -0.13 14.41
CA ALA A 16 2.11 -0.17 13.14
C ALA A 16 3.00 -0.56 11.93
N LEU A 17 4.33 -0.44 12.04
CA LEU A 17 5.27 -0.79 10.97
C LEU A 17 5.37 -2.31 10.77
N TRP A 18 5.34 -3.09 11.85
CA TRP A 18 5.50 -4.55 11.80
C TRP A 18 4.44 -5.30 10.98
N PRO A 19 3.13 -4.98 11.11
CA PRO A 19 2.11 -5.58 10.24
C PRO A 19 2.31 -5.26 8.77
N GLY A 20 2.72 -4.03 8.43
CA GLY A 20 2.98 -3.63 7.03
C GLY A 20 4.14 -4.41 6.42
N VAL A 21 5.25 -4.53 7.15
CA VAL A 21 6.41 -5.32 6.73
C VAL A 21 6.06 -6.80 6.57
N ALA A 22 5.31 -7.37 7.51
CA ALA A 22 4.88 -8.77 7.44
C ALA A 22 3.98 -9.04 6.23
N LEU A 23 3.06 -8.12 5.92
CA LEU A 23 2.19 -8.22 4.75
C LEU A 23 3.00 -8.18 3.44
N VAL A 24 3.91 -7.21 3.31
CA VAL A 24 4.76 -7.06 2.11
C VAL A 24 5.66 -8.29 1.95
N ALA A 25 6.32 -8.74 3.02
CA ALA A 25 7.18 -9.92 2.97
C ALA A 25 6.40 -11.17 2.54
N SER A 26 5.19 -11.37 3.07
CA SER A 26 4.36 -12.53 2.72
C SER A 26 3.94 -12.54 1.26
N LEU A 27 3.54 -11.38 0.73
CA LEU A 27 3.20 -11.23 -0.69
C LEU A 27 4.42 -11.43 -1.58
N TRP A 28 5.56 -10.85 -1.21
CA TRP A 28 6.82 -11.00 -1.95
C TRP A 28 7.26 -12.46 -2.03
N LEU A 29 7.26 -13.18 -0.91
CA LEU A 29 7.62 -14.60 -0.84
C LEU A 29 6.64 -15.46 -1.66
N GLY A 30 5.36 -15.13 -1.66
CA GLY A 30 4.33 -15.81 -2.45
C GLY A 30 4.51 -15.61 -3.95
N VAL A 31 4.69 -14.37 -4.40
CA VAL A 31 4.94 -14.02 -5.82
C VAL A 31 6.26 -14.63 -6.31
N GLY A 32 7.29 -14.64 -5.46
CA GLY A 32 8.57 -15.28 -5.75
C GLY A 32 8.55 -16.81 -5.73
N GLY A 33 7.42 -17.44 -5.43
CA GLY A 33 7.27 -18.91 -5.38
C GLY A 33 7.99 -19.59 -4.21
N LEU A 34 8.51 -18.82 -3.24
CA LEU A 34 9.21 -19.36 -2.07
C LEU A 34 8.25 -19.94 -1.04
N ILE A 35 7.01 -19.47 -1.01
CA ILE A 35 5.92 -20.06 -0.25
C ILE A 35 4.71 -20.29 -1.16
N PRO A 36 3.88 -21.32 -0.90
CA PRO A 36 2.64 -21.53 -1.64
C PRO A 36 1.72 -20.30 -1.58
N ALA A 37 0.97 -20.02 -2.65
CA ALA A 37 0.01 -18.92 -2.70
C ALA A 37 -1.00 -18.98 -1.52
N SER A 38 -1.39 -20.18 -1.11
CA SER A 38 -2.23 -20.40 0.09
C SER A 38 -1.60 -19.85 1.37
N ALA A 39 -0.30 -20.03 1.55
CA ALA A 39 0.43 -19.54 2.72
C ALA A 39 0.54 -18.02 2.70
N ALA A 40 0.83 -17.43 1.53
CA ALA A 40 0.90 -15.98 1.35
C ALA A 40 -0.46 -15.30 1.62
N VAL A 41 -1.55 -15.83 1.04
CA VAL A 41 -2.91 -15.31 1.26
C VAL A 41 -3.31 -15.45 2.73
N THR A 42 -3.02 -16.60 3.35
CA THR A 42 -3.31 -16.81 4.78
C THR A 42 -2.56 -15.82 5.65
N ALA A 43 -1.29 -15.54 5.35
CA ALA A 43 -0.49 -14.58 6.10
C ALA A 43 -1.03 -13.14 5.99
N VAL A 44 -1.51 -12.73 4.81
CA VAL A 44 -2.17 -11.44 4.60
C VAL A 44 -3.43 -11.33 5.45
N LEU A 45 -4.33 -12.31 5.35
CA LEU A 45 -5.59 -12.33 6.12
C LEU A 45 -5.32 -12.33 7.63
N ALA A 46 -4.34 -13.13 8.06
CA ALA A 46 -3.97 -13.23 9.46
C ALA A 46 -3.42 -11.89 9.99
N THR A 47 -2.58 -11.20 9.22
CA THR A 47 -2.05 -9.87 9.56
C THR A 47 -3.17 -8.84 9.70
N LEU A 48 -4.16 -8.86 8.79
CA LEU A 48 -5.33 -7.98 8.86
C LEU A 48 -6.20 -8.27 10.09
N LEU A 49 -6.45 -9.56 10.37
CA LEU A 49 -7.23 -9.99 11.53
C LEU A 49 -6.55 -9.60 12.85
N VAL A 50 -5.24 -9.83 12.97
CA VAL A 50 -4.42 -9.40 14.13
C VAL A 50 -4.55 -7.88 14.31
N SER A 51 -4.45 -7.11 13.22
CA SER A 51 -4.55 -5.65 13.25
C SER A 51 -5.94 -5.18 13.71
N VAL A 52 -7.02 -5.84 13.29
CA VAL A 52 -8.39 -5.53 13.73
C VAL A 52 -8.61 -5.93 15.19
N ALA A 53 -8.16 -7.13 15.59
CA ALA A 53 -8.29 -7.62 16.96
C ALA A 53 -7.53 -6.72 17.96
N ALA A 54 -6.32 -6.28 17.60
CA ALA A 54 -5.52 -5.37 18.40
C ALA A 54 -6.21 -4.02 18.64
N ARG A 55 -6.88 -3.48 17.61
CA ARG A 55 -7.64 -2.22 17.71
C ARG A 55 -8.83 -2.32 18.67
N ARG A 56 -9.43 -3.50 18.80
CA ARG A 56 -10.61 -3.75 19.67
C ARG A 56 -10.25 -4.12 21.11
N ALA A 57 -9.01 -4.53 21.38
CA ALA A 57 -8.59 -4.96 22.71
C ALA A 57 -8.32 -3.78 23.66
N THR A 58 -8.61 -3.97 24.95
CA THR A 58 -8.26 -3.01 26.02
C THR A 58 -6.74 -2.99 26.22
N PRO A 59 -6.14 -1.87 26.69
CA PRO A 59 -4.69 -1.75 26.86
C PRO A 59 -4.04 -2.90 27.62
N ASN A 60 -4.66 -3.37 28.70
CA ASN A 60 -4.15 -4.49 29.51
C ASN A 60 -4.25 -5.86 28.82
N ARG A 61 -5.16 -6.04 27.85
CA ARG A 61 -5.34 -7.31 27.12
C ARG A 61 -4.66 -7.33 25.76
N ARG A 62 -4.34 -6.16 25.18
CA ARG A 62 -3.68 -6.02 23.87
C ARG A 62 -2.46 -6.91 23.70
N PRO A 63 -1.49 -6.98 24.64
CA PRO A 63 -0.32 -7.83 24.46
C PRO A 63 -0.68 -9.32 24.34
N ARG A 64 -1.59 -9.80 25.19
CA ARG A 64 -2.02 -11.21 25.17
C ARG A 64 -2.80 -11.55 23.90
N VAL A 65 -3.67 -10.64 23.45
CA VAL A 65 -4.42 -10.78 22.19
C VAL A 65 -3.47 -10.78 21.00
N LEU A 66 -2.46 -9.91 20.98
CA LEU A 66 -1.45 -9.86 19.92
C LEU A 66 -0.63 -11.15 19.86
N VAL A 67 -0.14 -11.65 21.00
CA VAL A 67 0.62 -12.90 21.04
C VAL A 67 -0.24 -14.09 20.62
N ALA A 68 -1.46 -14.21 21.15
CA ALA A 68 -2.37 -15.28 20.75
C ALA A 68 -2.70 -15.22 19.27
N ALA A 69 -3.02 -14.03 18.75
CA ALA A 69 -3.31 -13.84 17.34
C ALA A 69 -2.09 -14.14 16.46
N LEU A 70 -0.88 -13.76 16.87
CA LEU A 70 0.37 -14.08 16.16
C LEU A 70 0.62 -15.60 16.10
N VAL A 71 0.48 -16.31 17.22
CA VAL A 71 0.69 -17.77 17.29
C VAL A 71 -0.33 -18.50 16.41
N LEU A 72 -1.61 -18.12 16.50
CA LEU A 72 -2.67 -18.69 15.66
C LEU A 72 -2.43 -18.39 14.18
N SER A 73 -1.99 -17.18 13.86
CA SER A 73 -1.65 -16.77 12.49
C SER A 73 -0.49 -17.60 11.94
N ALA A 74 0.59 -17.77 12.70
CA ALA A 74 1.73 -18.57 12.30
C ALA A 74 1.35 -20.05 12.10
N GLY A 75 0.52 -20.61 12.99
CA GLY A 75 -0.02 -21.95 12.84
C GLY A 75 -0.87 -22.11 11.57
N ALA A 76 -1.74 -21.14 11.27
CA ALA A 76 -2.55 -21.15 10.05
C ALA A 76 -1.69 -21.05 8.78
N VAL A 77 -0.67 -20.20 8.77
CA VAL A 77 0.28 -20.08 7.64
C VAL A 77 1.06 -21.37 7.44
N ALA A 78 1.58 -21.98 8.51
CA ALA A 78 2.26 -23.27 8.44
C ALA A 78 1.33 -24.37 7.92
N ALA A 79 0.10 -24.45 8.43
CA ALA A 79 -0.89 -25.40 7.95
C ALA A 79 -1.21 -25.18 6.46
N ALA A 80 -1.39 -23.93 6.02
CA ALA A 80 -1.64 -23.58 4.62
C ALA A 80 -0.45 -23.88 3.70
N ALA A 81 0.78 -23.80 4.22
CA ALA A 81 1.99 -24.19 3.51
C ALA A 81 2.12 -25.72 3.38
N LEU A 82 1.74 -26.47 4.41
CA LEU A 82 1.82 -27.93 4.44
C LEU A 82 0.69 -28.62 3.66
N THR A 83 -0.52 -28.06 3.68
CA THR A 83 -1.70 -28.67 3.05
C THR A 83 -2.01 -28.10 1.67
N THR A 84 -1.42 -26.95 1.32
CA THR A 84 -1.57 -26.27 0.03
C THR A 84 -3.03 -26.26 -0.48
N PRO A 85 -4.01 -25.79 0.33
CA PRO A 85 -5.43 -25.93 0.01
C PRO A 85 -5.87 -25.16 -1.25
N LEU A 86 -5.01 -24.24 -1.73
CA LEU A 86 -5.22 -23.42 -2.93
C LEU A 86 -4.21 -23.75 -4.04
N ALA A 87 -3.59 -24.93 -4.03
CA ALA A 87 -2.60 -25.33 -5.04
C ALA A 87 -3.12 -25.24 -6.48
N GLY A 88 -4.42 -25.45 -6.69
CA GLY A 88 -5.07 -25.36 -8.01
C GLY A 88 -5.68 -23.99 -8.32
N VAL A 89 -5.58 -23.01 -7.43
CA VAL A 89 -6.14 -21.67 -7.64
C VAL A 89 -5.04 -20.74 -8.12
N PRO A 90 -5.09 -20.25 -9.36
CA PRO A 90 -4.11 -19.28 -9.85
C PRO A 90 -4.21 -17.97 -9.05
N LEU A 91 -3.11 -17.23 -8.96
CA LEU A 91 -3.13 -15.89 -8.40
C LEU A 91 -4.09 -15.01 -9.23
N PRO A 92 -4.80 -14.05 -8.59
CA PRO A 92 -5.66 -13.11 -9.31
C PRO A 92 -4.86 -12.37 -10.38
N ASP A 93 -5.27 -12.53 -11.64
CA ASP A 93 -4.67 -11.81 -12.75
C ASP A 93 -5.21 -10.37 -12.79
N ILE A 94 -4.37 -9.42 -12.39
CA ILE A 94 -4.69 -7.99 -12.47
C ILE A 94 -4.71 -7.47 -13.92
N GLY A 95 -4.13 -8.22 -14.86
CA GLY A 95 -4.11 -7.97 -16.30
C GLY A 95 -5.42 -8.30 -17.01
N ILE A 96 -6.46 -8.74 -16.30
CA ILE A 96 -7.74 -9.16 -16.91
C ILE A 96 -8.45 -8.06 -17.72
N LEU A 97 -8.13 -6.79 -17.44
CA LEU A 97 -8.65 -5.63 -18.19
C LEU A 97 -7.80 -5.29 -19.43
N GLY A 98 -6.74 -6.05 -19.69
CA GLY A 98 -5.84 -5.90 -20.83
C GLY A 98 -5.25 -4.49 -20.90
N ARG A 99 -5.42 -3.84 -22.05
CA ARG A 99 -4.97 -2.45 -22.29
C ARG A 99 -5.56 -1.41 -21.36
N TYR A 100 -6.59 -1.75 -20.59
CA TYR A 100 -7.22 -0.85 -19.63
C TYR A 100 -6.76 -1.09 -18.19
N THR A 101 -5.94 -2.12 -17.94
CA THR A 101 -5.48 -2.44 -16.57
C THR A 101 -4.79 -1.23 -15.94
N TYR A 102 -3.88 -0.58 -16.66
CA TYR A 102 -3.14 0.54 -16.08
C TYR A 102 -4.04 1.74 -15.79
N LEU A 103 -4.91 2.12 -16.74
CA LEU A 103 -5.89 3.17 -16.52
C LEU A 103 -6.84 2.85 -15.36
N ALA A 104 -7.30 1.60 -15.25
CA ALA A 104 -8.19 1.18 -14.17
C ALA A 104 -7.51 1.28 -12.79
N THR A 105 -6.22 0.96 -12.70
CA THR A 105 -5.46 1.16 -11.45
C THR A 105 -5.35 2.64 -11.09
N GLU A 106 -5.07 3.52 -12.06
CA GLU A 106 -5.02 4.96 -11.83
C GLU A 106 -6.37 5.51 -11.36
N VAL A 107 -7.47 5.06 -11.96
CA VAL A 107 -8.83 5.45 -11.53
C VAL A 107 -9.14 4.97 -10.11
N LEU A 108 -8.77 3.73 -9.76
CA LEU A 108 -8.99 3.18 -8.42
C LEU A 108 -8.23 3.98 -7.36
N PHE A 109 -6.92 4.19 -7.55
CA PHE A 109 -6.11 4.96 -6.62
C PHE A 109 -6.49 6.44 -6.61
N GLY A 110 -6.89 7.00 -7.76
CA GLY A 110 -7.45 8.34 -7.87
C GLY A 110 -8.73 8.50 -7.05
N ALA A 111 -9.65 7.53 -7.10
CA ALA A 111 -10.88 7.53 -6.31
C ALA A 111 -10.60 7.45 -4.80
N ILE A 112 -9.68 6.58 -4.37
CA ILE A 112 -9.25 6.49 -2.97
C ILE A 112 -8.64 7.82 -2.52
N THR A 113 -7.76 8.41 -3.33
CA THR A 113 -7.13 9.71 -3.06
C THR A 113 -8.16 10.82 -2.94
N ALA A 114 -9.11 10.88 -3.87
CA ALA A 114 -10.20 11.84 -3.83
C ALA A 114 -11.04 11.69 -2.55
N LEU A 115 -11.33 10.46 -2.12
CA LEU A 115 -12.03 10.19 -0.87
C LEU A 115 -11.23 10.67 0.34
N LEU A 116 -9.91 10.43 0.39
CA LEU A 116 -9.05 10.88 1.49
C LEU A 116 -9.00 12.41 1.55
N LEU A 117 -8.79 13.08 0.42
CA LEU A 117 -8.75 14.54 0.34
C LEU A 117 -10.10 15.18 0.68
N ALA A 118 -11.21 14.59 0.21
CA ALA A 118 -12.55 15.04 0.56
C ALA A 118 -12.80 14.99 2.07
N ARG A 119 -12.25 13.97 2.76
CA ARG A 119 -12.34 13.84 4.22
C ARG A 119 -11.39 14.79 4.96
N ALA A 120 -10.22 15.06 4.39
CA ALA A 120 -9.22 15.97 4.97
C ALA A 120 -9.59 17.46 4.79
N GLY A 121 -10.51 17.77 3.87
CA GLY A 121 -11.06 19.11 3.69
C GLY A 121 -10.36 19.96 2.62
N ARG A 122 -10.91 21.16 2.39
CA ARG A 122 -10.55 22.04 1.27
C ARG A 122 -9.13 22.59 1.37
N GLU A 123 -8.65 22.90 2.58
CA GLU A 123 -7.32 23.48 2.78
C GLU A 123 -6.23 22.47 2.44
N THR A 124 -6.35 21.25 2.97
CA THR A 124 -5.47 20.12 2.63
C THR A 124 -5.49 19.86 1.13
N THR A 125 -6.68 19.78 0.52
CA THR A 125 -6.82 19.57 -0.94
C THR A 125 -6.08 20.62 -1.75
N ARG A 126 -6.19 21.90 -1.37
CA ARG A 126 -5.50 23.01 -2.04
C ARG A 126 -3.98 22.93 -1.86
N SER A 127 -3.51 22.56 -0.67
CA SER A 127 -2.09 22.35 -0.40
C SER A 127 -1.51 21.25 -1.29
N VAL A 128 -2.16 20.08 -1.29
CA VAL A 128 -1.78 18.93 -2.12
C VAL A 128 -1.77 19.31 -3.60
N ALA A 129 -2.82 19.96 -4.11
CA ALA A 129 -2.90 20.36 -5.51
C ALA A 129 -1.75 21.29 -5.93
N ARG A 130 -1.34 22.23 -5.06
CA ARG A 130 -0.19 23.11 -5.33
C ARG A 130 1.12 22.34 -5.38
N THR A 131 1.33 21.42 -4.45
CA THR A 131 2.53 20.58 -4.42
C THR A 131 2.61 19.71 -5.67
N VAL A 132 1.52 19.05 -6.04
CA VAL A 132 1.44 18.26 -7.27
C VAL A 132 1.71 19.12 -8.49
N ALA A 133 1.08 20.28 -8.61
CA ALA A 133 1.29 21.20 -9.73
C ALA A 133 2.75 21.70 -9.83
N ALA A 134 3.43 21.90 -8.70
CA ALA A 134 4.83 22.31 -8.68
C ALA A 134 5.78 21.20 -9.14
N VAL A 135 5.48 19.95 -8.80
CA VAL A 135 6.33 18.78 -9.15
C VAL A 135 6.04 18.26 -10.56
N TYR A 136 4.81 18.44 -11.05
CA TYR A 136 4.34 17.90 -12.33
C TYR A 136 5.26 18.20 -13.52
N PRO A 137 5.79 19.42 -13.74
CA PRO A 137 6.64 19.69 -14.91
C PRO A 137 7.95 18.89 -14.88
N VAL A 138 8.51 18.68 -13.67
CA VAL A 138 9.75 17.91 -13.49
C VAL A 138 9.48 16.43 -13.73
N ALA A 139 8.38 15.91 -13.19
CA ALA A 139 7.96 14.52 -13.42
C ALA A 139 7.67 14.27 -14.90
N TYR A 140 6.96 15.18 -15.57
CA TYR A 140 6.64 15.08 -16.99
C TYR A 140 7.91 15.02 -17.85
N LEU A 141 8.88 15.90 -17.58
CA LEU A 141 10.12 15.91 -18.35
C LEU A 141 10.91 14.61 -18.15
N TRP A 142 10.90 14.07 -16.94
CA TRP A 142 11.54 12.80 -16.62
C TRP A 142 10.87 11.64 -17.36
N ASP A 143 9.55 11.50 -17.27
CA ASP A 143 8.80 10.41 -17.90
C ASP A 143 8.89 10.48 -19.43
N TRP A 144 8.76 11.68 -20.00
CA TRP A 144 8.95 11.89 -21.43
C TRP A 144 10.33 11.43 -21.89
N TYR A 145 11.38 11.89 -21.21
CA TYR A 145 12.75 11.52 -21.58
C TYR A 145 12.98 10.01 -21.46
N THR A 146 12.55 9.41 -20.35
CA THR A 146 12.79 7.99 -20.06
C THR A 146 12.00 7.06 -20.96
N LEU A 147 10.79 7.45 -21.37
CA LEU A 147 10.02 6.73 -22.40
C LEU A 147 10.69 6.87 -23.77
N GLU A 148 11.13 8.06 -24.14
CA GLU A 148 11.79 8.32 -25.43
C GLU A 148 13.09 7.52 -25.57
N VAL A 149 13.91 7.46 -24.51
CA VAL A 149 15.17 6.69 -24.51
C VAL A 149 14.97 5.19 -24.21
N GLY A 150 13.74 4.74 -23.95
CA GLY A 150 13.41 3.34 -23.73
C GLY A 150 13.89 2.76 -22.39
N VAL A 151 14.05 3.59 -21.36
CA VAL A 151 14.42 3.14 -19.99
C VAL A 151 13.33 2.26 -19.38
N PHE A 152 12.06 2.50 -19.71
CA PHE A 152 10.95 1.61 -19.35
C PHE A 152 9.87 1.57 -20.43
N ALA A 153 9.00 0.57 -20.35
CA ALA A 153 7.86 0.38 -21.25
C ALA A 153 6.61 0.02 -20.47
N ILE A 154 5.45 0.45 -20.96
CA ILE A 154 4.15 0.24 -20.30
C ILE A 154 3.26 -0.60 -21.23
N PRO A 155 3.25 -1.94 -21.08
CA PRO A 155 2.57 -2.83 -22.03
C PRO A 155 1.05 -2.83 -21.91
N LEU A 156 0.50 -2.59 -20.71
CA LEU A 156 -0.94 -2.64 -20.43
C LEU A 156 -1.62 -1.26 -20.44
N ARG A 157 -1.16 -0.39 -21.35
CA ARG A 157 -1.69 0.97 -21.54
C ARG A 157 -2.75 1.02 -22.63
N THR A 158 -3.62 2.02 -22.54
CA THR A 158 -4.67 2.24 -23.54
C THR A 158 -4.10 2.67 -24.88
N GLY A 159 -2.85 3.15 -24.95
CA GLY A 159 -2.26 3.65 -26.18
C GLY A 159 -2.80 5.02 -26.60
N VAL A 160 -3.54 5.69 -25.72
CA VAL A 160 -3.88 7.11 -25.87
C VAL A 160 -2.69 7.92 -25.39
N GLU A 161 -2.17 8.78 -26.26
CA GLU A 161 -1.08 9.69 -25.92
C GLU A 161 -1.59 11.12 -25.80
N PHE A 162 -1.08 11.84 -24.81
CA PHE A 162 -1.32 13.25 -24.58
C PHE A 162 0.05 13.91 -24.41
N VAL A 163 0.30 15.02 -25.14
CA VAL A 163 1.56 15.77 -25.08
C VAL A 163 2.81 14.84 -25.12
N GLY A 164 2.81 13.84 -25.99
CA GLY A 164 3.98 12.98 -26.23
C GLY A 164 4.26 11.87 -25.21
N ILE A 165 3.40 11.66 -24.20
CA ILE A 165 3.46 10.48 -23.32
C ILE A 165 2.06 9.85 -23.14
N PRO A 166 1.95 8.61 -22.64
CA PRO A 166 0.65 7.98 -22.39
C PRO A 166 -0.20 8.78 -21.41
N LEU A 167 -1.52 8.81 -21.65
CA LEU A 167 -2.49 9.47 -20.77
C LEU A 167 -2.37 8.98 -19.31
N GLU A 168 -2.12 7.69 -19.13
CA GLU A 168 -1.97 7.07 -17.82
C GLU A 168 -0.79 7.63 -17.03
N GLU A 169 0.31 8.02 -17.70
CA GLU A 169 1.45 8.65 -17.02
C GLU A 169 1.07 10.04 -16.48
N HIS A 170 0.26 10.79 -17.23
CA HIS A 170 -0.27 12.06 -16.72
C HIS A 170 -1.17 11.87 -15.50
N LEU A 171 -1.95 10.79 -15.45
CA LEU A 171 -2.75 10.44 -14.29
C LEU A 171 -1.85 10.01 -13.13
N PHE A 172 -0.87 9.15 -13.38
CA PHE A 172 0.09 8.67 -12.39
C PHE A 172 0.83 9.81 -11.68
N MET A 173 1.35 10.76 -12.46
CA MET A 173 2.04 11.96 -11.96
C MET A 173 1.18 12.84 -11.06
N VAL A 174 -0.15 12.72 -11.16
CA VAL A 174 -1.09 13.44 -10.29
C VAL A 174 -1.53 12.57 -9.12
N VAL A 175 -1.99 11.35 -9.41
CA VAL A 175 -2.64 10.45 -8.46
C VAL A 175 -1.66 9.97 -7.39
N VAL A 176 -0.47 9.52 -7.77
CA VAL A 176 0.46 8.93 -6.79
C VAL A 176 0.99 9.97 -5.80
N PRO A 177 1.49 11.15 -6.22
CA PRO A 177 1.92 12.16 -5.26
C PRO A 177 0.75 12.68 -4.41
N ALA A 178 -0.44 12.87 -5.01
CA ALA A 178 -1.63 13.27 -4.26
C ALA A 178 -2.05 12.22 -3.21
N PHE A 179 -1.97 10.93 -3.55
CA PHE A 179 -2.25 9.82 -2.63
C PHE A 179 -1.31 9.84 -1.43
N VAL A 180 0.00 9.92 -1.70
CA VAL A 180 1.03 9.96 -0.65
C VAL A 180 0.80 11.14 0.29
N LEU A 181 0.55 12.33 -0.27
CA LEU A 181 0.28 13.52 0.53
C LEU A 181 -1.04 13.40 1.31
N ALA A 182 -2.10 12.87 0.70
CA ALA A 182 -3.38 12.66 1.38
C ALA A 182 -3.26 11.71 2.57
N VAL A 183 -2.50 10.62 2.42
CA VAL A 183 -2.21 9.67 3.51
C VAL A 183 -1.36 10.34 4.59
N HIS A 184 -0.31 11.06 4.20
CA HIS A 184 0.55 11.79 5.13
C HIS A 184 -0.25 12.75 6.01
N GLU A 185 -1.08 13.59 5.39
CA GLU A 185 -1.94 14.55 6.08
C GLU A 185 -2.97 13.83 6.98
N THR A 186 -3.55 12.72 6.53
CA THR A 186 -4.49 11.92 7.32
C THR A 186 -3.85 11.34 8.59
N ILE A 187 -2.56 10.99 8.53
CA ILE A 187 -1.82 10.42 9.67
C ILE A 187 -1.33 11.54 10.61
N VAL A 188 -0.78 12.62 10.06
CA VAL A 188 -0.16 13.70 10.84
C VAL A 188 -1.18 14.63 11.49
N GLN A 189 -2.30 14.93 10.82
CA GLN A 189 -3.38 15.76 11.37
C GLN A 189 -4.20 15.06 12.48
N ARG A 190 -3.92 13.80 12.81
CA ARG A 190 -4.54 13.07 13.94
C ARG A 190 -3.92 13.40 15.32
N LYS A 191 -3.22 14.52 15.46
CA LYS A 191 -2.77 15.07 16.74
C LYS A 191 -3.74 16.15 17.22
#